data_AF-A0A2T4ZCD0-F1
#
_entry.id   AF-A0A2T4ZCD0-F1
#
_cell.length_a   1.000
_cell.length_b   1.000
_cell.length_c   1.000
_cell.angle_alpha   90.00
_cell.angle_beta   90.00
_cell.angle_gamma   90.00
#
_symmetry.space_group_name_H-M   'P 1'
#
loop_
_entity.id
_entity.type
_entity.pdbx_description
1 polymer ?
#
loop_
_entity_poly.entity_id
_entity_poly.type
_entity_poly.pdbx_seq_one_letter_code
_entity_poly.pdbx_strand_id
1 'polypeptide(L)'
;MGKANRVFRIMFVLSLLLTGLFAGSSAEKVSAASDFIWPCEACSASDITQYYGGNHYGIDLARGGTVAINATAAGTVSRSYYSDSYGEVVFIKHTINGISYETVYAHMRSGSRTVNVGDPVAQGQLLGYMGSTGDSTGQHLHFELHSPAWNISKSDSLDPLPYLENNNGGRQWFSTGDTAWDGRITTTSSKSNVDITLDQGDFSANEAEQMRVRLCSTSTGNCTEYQYFGGPVQSNNRFNTYFTNMKPATYNLDIRAPFTAVGHVIVNAY
;
A
#
# COMPACT_ATOMS: atom_id res chain seq x y z
N MET A 1 -76.95 42.85 0.62
CA MET A 1 -76.61 43.10 2.04
C MET A 1 -75.34 42.32 2.32
N GLY A 2 -74.13 42.81 2.56
CA GLY A 2 -73.53 44.01 3.15
C GLY A 2 -72.30 43.47 3.92
N LYS A 3 -71.10 44.04 4.01
CA LYS A 3 -70.49 45.34 3.71
C LYS A 3 -69.00 45.07 3.44
N ALA A 4 -68.38 45.99 2.71
CA ALA A 4 -66.96 46.04 2.41
C ALA A 4 -66.10 46.65 3.55
N ASN A 5 -64.78 46.54 3.35
CA ASN A 5 -63.67 47.38 3.81
C ASN A 5 -62.96 46.99 5.12
N ARG A 6 -61.65 46.71 5.03
CA ARG A 6 -60.60 47.75 5.15
C ARG A 6 -59.22 47.26 4.69
N VAL A 7 -58.58 48.15 3.93
CA VAL A 7 -57.20 48.11 3.43
C VAL A 7 -56.24 48.52 4.54
N PHE A 8 -55.07 47.87 4.66
CA PHE A 8 -53.87 48.54 5.13
C PHE A 8 -52.63 48.06 4.35
N ARG A 9 -51.97 49.04 3.74
CA ARG A 9 -50.69 48.95 3.02
C ARG A 9 -49.56 48.68 4.02
N ILE A 10 -48.48 48.04 3.57
CA ILE A 10 -47.09 48.53 3.72
C ILE A 10 -46.22 47.67 2.80
N MET A 11 -45.65 48.31 1.77
CA MET A 11 -44.43 47.82 1.14
C MET A 11 -43.26 48.31 1.99
N PHE A 12 -42.39 47.40 2.41
CA PHE A 12 -41.02 47.72 2.78
C PHE A 12 -40.11 46.77 2.00
N VAL A 13 -39.52 47.29 0.94
CA VAL A 13 -38.35 46.70 0.30
C VAL A 13 -37.15 47.17 1.14
N LEU A 14 -36.48 46.25 1.84
CA LEU A 14 -35.12 46.49 2.29
C LEU A 14 -34.28 45.26 2.00
N SER A 15 -33.41 45.44 1.01
CA SER A 15 -32.28 44.61 0.66
C SER A 15 -31.48 44.21 1.90
N LEU A 16 -31.29 42.90 2.08
CA LEU A 16 -30.13 42.38 2.77
C LEU A 16 -29.44 41.42 1.80
N LEU A 17 -28.33 41.86 1.22
CA LEU A 17 -27.39 41.00 0.51
C LEU A 17 -27.00 39.87 1.45
N LEU A 18 -27.51 38.66 1.18
CA LEU A 18 -26.87 37.45 1.68
C LEU A 18 -25.90 36.98 0.59
N THR A 19 -24.72 37.60 0.55
CA THR A 19 -23.53 36.94 0.03
C THR A 19 -23.19 35.80 0.98
N GLY A 20 -23.95 34.71 0.85
CA GLY A 20 -23.62 33.42 1.42
C GLY A 20 -22.47 32.86 0.61
N LEU A 21 -21.27 33.21 1.05
CA LEU A 21 -20.02 32.55 0.74
C LEU A 21 -20.27 31.03 0.85
N PHE A 22 -20.46 30.33 -0.27
CA PHE A 22 -20.30 28.88 -0.25
C PHE A 22 -18.82 28.65 0.02
N ALA A 23 -18.53 28.48 1.30
CA ALA A 23 -17.27 27.95 1.79
C ALA A 23 -16.94 26.77 0.89
N GLY A 24 -15.82 26.88 0.17
CA GLY A 24 -15.29 25.77 -0.61
C GLY A 24 -15.33 24.54 0.29
N SER A 25 -15.87 23.45 -0.24
CA SER A 25 -15.60 22.15 0.35
C SER A 25 -14.09 22.03 0.35
N SER A 26 -13.47 22.25 1.50
CA SER A 26 -12.16 21.72 1.79
C SER A 26 -12.29 20.26 1.44
N ALA A 27 -11.68 19.85 0.32
CA ALA A 27 -11.48 18.45 0.05
C ALA A 27 -10.81 17.92 1.32
N GLU A 28 -11.56 17.18 2.13
CA GLU A 28 -10.98 16.45 3.24
C GLU A 28 -9.83 15.68 2.62
N LYS A 29 -8.64 15.96 3.13
CA LYS A 29 -7.42 15.29 2.75
C LYS A 29 -7.69 13.83 3.06
N VAL A 30 -8.08 13.05 2.05
CA VAL A 30 -8.25 11.60 2.15
C VAL A 30 -6.89 11.13 2.64
N SER A 31 -6.84 10.80 3.93
CA SER A 31 -5.71 10.11 4.51
C SER A 31 -5.50 8.91 3.61
N ALA A 32 -4.36 8.88 2.92
CA ALA A 32 -4.02 7.72 2.13
C ALA A 32 -3.83 6.58 3.12
N ALA A 33 -4.90 5.83 3.37
CA ALA A 33 -4.85 4.59 4.12
C ALA A 33 -3.73 3.77 3.49
N SER A 34 -2.83 3.24 4.31
CA SER A 34 -1.89 2.25 3.82
C SER A 34 -2.67 1.11 3.16
N ASP A 35 -2.11 0.55 2.11
CA ASP A 35 -2.67 -0.65 1.48
C ASP A 35 -2.80 -1.79 2.52
N PHE A 36 -1.93 -1.82 3.54
CA PHE A 36 -1.97 -2.74 4.68
C PHE A 36 -1.82 -2.02 6.03
N ILE A 37 -2.68 -2.31 7.00
CA ILE A 37 -2.49 -1.87 8.41
C ILE A 37 -1.70 -2.93 9.20
N TRP A 38 -1.22 -2.57 10.39
CA TRP A 38 -0.62 -3.53 11.32
C TRP A 38 -1.59 -4.70 11.63
N PRO A 39 -1.10 -5.96 11.65
CA PRO A 39 -1.94 -7.16 11.75
C PRO A 39 -2.45 -7.44 13.17
N CYS A 40 -2.09 -6.63 14.16
CA CYS A 40 -2.54 -6.79 15.52
C CYS A 40 -2.77 -5.45 16.23
N GLU A 41 -3.64 -5.50 17.24
CA GLU A 41 -4.06 -4.34 18.00
C GLU A 41 -2.88 -3.66 18.71
N ALA A 42 -2.68 -2.38 18.37
CA ALA A 42 -1.62 -1.52 18.90
C ALA A 42 -0.20 -2.07 18.69
N CYS A 43 -0.02 -2.97 17.73
CA CYS A 43 1.30 -3.42 17.30
C CYS A 43 1.99 -2.36 16.44
N SER A 44 3.31 -2.35 16.52
CA SER A 44 4.19 -1.48 15.73
C SER A 44 5.55 -2.15 15.52
N ALA A 45 6.47 -1.45 14.85
CA ALA A 45 7.82 -1.94 14.63
C ALA A 45 8.57 -2.31 15.93
N SER A 46 8.25 -1.67 17.06
CA SER A 46 8.87 -1.98 18.35
C SER A 46 8.47 -3.34 18.92
N ASP A 47 7.40 -3.95 18.43
CA ASP A 47 6.93 -5.27 18.87
C ASP A 47 7.57 -6.42 18.06
N ILE A 48 8.41 -6.11 17.07
CA ILE A 48 9.08 -7.12 16.24
C ILE A 48 10.18 -7.81 17.05
N THR A 49 10.04 -9.12 17.24
CA THR A 49 11.05 -9.96 17.88
C THR A 49 11.91 -10.71 16.89
N GLN A 50 11.41 -10.92 15.66
CA GLN A 50 12.16 -11.55 14.58
C GLN A 50 11.78 -10.91 13.24
N TYR A 51 12.79 -10.46 12.50
CA TYR A 51 12.62 -9.85 11.19
C TYR A 51 12.57 -10.89 10.08
N TYR A 52 12.09 -10.48 8.91
CA TYR A 52 12.17 -11.25 7.67
C TYR A 52 13.64 -11.49 7.28
N GLY A 53 13.96 -12.70 6.82
CA GLY A 53 15.29 -13.02 6.30
C GLY A 53 15.77 -14.43 6.62
N GLY A 54 16.77 -14.90 5.87
CA GLY A 54 17.28 -16.26 5.99
C GLY A 54 16.19 -17.30 5.71
N ASN A 55 15.83 -18.08 6.74
CA ASN A 55 14.75 -19.08 6.68
C ASN A 55 13.45 -18.61 7.35
N HIS A 56 13.32 -17.31 7.65
CA HIS A 56 12.15 -16.72 8.27
C HIS A 56 11.39 -15.85 7.25
N TYR A 57 10.22 -16.33 6.81
CA TYR A 57 9.48 -15.80 5.66
C TYR A 57 8.40 -14.77 6.02
N GLY A 58 8.54 -14.15 7.20
CA GLY A 58 7.62 -13.17 7.74
C GLY A 58 8.28 -12.36 8.84
N ILE A 59 7.46 -11.70 9.66
CA ILE A 59 7.88 -11.05 10.90
C ILE A 59 7.16 -11.69 12.08
N ASP A 60 7.83 -11.72 13.23
CA ASP A 60 7.21 -12.13 14.49
C ASP A 60 6.95 -10.90 15.36
N LEU A 61 5.70 -10.72 15.77
CA LEU A 61 5.23 -9.63 16.62
C LEU A 61 4.85 -10.21 17.99
N ALA A 62 5.57 -9.85 19.04
CA ALA A 62 5.31 -10.37 20.38
C ALA A 62 4.79 -9.27 21.31
N ARG A 63 3.63 -9.52 21.92
CA ARG A 63 3.03 -8.62 22.90
C ARG A 63 2.28 -9.41 23.97
N GLY A 64 2.44 -9.03 25.23
CA GLY A 64 1.79 -9.70 26.36
C GLY A 64 0.27 -9.44 26.42
N GLY A 65 -0.45 -10.32 27.13
CA GLY A 65 -1.88 -10.16 27.38
C GLY A 65 -2.77 -10.77 26.29
N THR A 66 -3.98 -10.22 26.12
CA THR A 66 -4.91 -10.63 25.06
C THR A 66 -4.87 -9.58 23.95
N VAL A 67 -4.26 -9.95 22.83
CA VAL A 67 -4.00 -9.05 21.70
C VAL A 67 -4.83 -9.54 20.50
N ALA A 68 -5.72 -8.69 20.00
CA ALA A 68 -6.50 -9.00 18.81
C ALA A 68 -5.60 -9.03 17.56
N ILE A 69 -5.83 -10.02 16.71
CA ILE A 69 -5.24 -10.14 15.37
C ILE A 69 -6.31 -9.72 14.36
N ASN A 70 -5.96 -8.79 13.48
CA ASN A 70 -6.89 -8.18 12.53
C ASN A 70 -6.38 -8.34 11.09
N ALA A 71 -7.31 -8.41 10.15
CA ALA A 71 -6.98 -8.42 8.72
C ALA A 71 -6.26 -7.12 8.33
N THR A 72 -5.06 -7.24 7.76
CA THR A 72 -4.25 -6.08 7.34
C THR A 72 -4.85 -5.34 6.16
N ALA A 73 -5.67 -6.01 5.34
CA ALA A 73 -6.40 -5.43 4.22
C ALA A 73 -7.72 -6.20 4.00
N ALA A 74 -8.65 -5.60 3.24
CA ALA A 74 -9.86 -6.29 2.82
C ALA A 74 -9.52 -7.45 1.86
N GLY A 75 -10.31 -8.52 1.88
CA GLY A 75 -10.03 -9.70 1.07
C GLY A 75 -11.00 -10.85 1.29
N THR A 76 -10.57 -12.05 0.89
CA THR A 76 -11.29 -13.31 1.10
C THR A 76 -10.39 -14.31 1.81
N VAL A 77 -10.91 -14.96 2.86
CA VAL A 77 -10.18 -16.01 3.58
C VAL A 77 -9.94 -17.20 2.65
N SER A 78 -8.67 -17.50 2.37
CA SER A 78 -8.28 -18.63 1.52
C SER A 78 -8.06 -19.91 2.32
N ARG A 79 -7.65 -19.80 3.59
CA ARG A 79 -7.44 -20.92 4.52
C ARG A 79 -7.74 -20.48 5.96
N SER A 80 -8.29 -21.38 6.76
CA SER A 80 -8.50 -21.20 8.20
C SER A 80 -8.51 -22.59 8.84
N TYR A 81 -7.42 -22.97 9.50
CA TYR A 81 -7.24 -24.34 10.00
C TYR A 81 -6.12 -24.44 11.04
N TYR A 82 -5.95 -25.61 11.66
CA TYR A 82 -4.80 -25.93 12.51
C TYR A 82 -3.71 -26.63 11.70
N SER A 83 -2.49 -26.13 11.79
CA SER A 83 -1.28 -26.67 11.15
C SER A 83 -0.28 -27.08 12.22
N ASP A 84 0.47 -28.18 12.01
CA ASP A 84 1.50 -28.58 12.96
C ASP A 84 2.62 -27.54 13.10
N SER A 85 2.98 -26.85 12.01
CA SER A 85 3.97 -25.77 12.03
C SER A 85 3.36 -24.43 12.43
N TYR A 86 2.35 -23.94 11.70
CA TYR A 86 1.77 -22.61 11.96
C TYR A 86 0.84 -22.56 13.18
N GLY A 87 0.43 -23.70 13.71
CA GLY A 87 -0.62 -23.76 14.72
C GLY A 87 -1.97 -23.32 14.16
N GLU A 88 -2.76 -22.62 14.97
CA GLU A 88 -3.97 -21.98 14.50
C GLU A 88 -3.61 -20.84 13.53
N VAL A 89 -4.07 -20.94 12.29
CA VAL A 89 -3.65 -20.04 11.22
C VAL A 89 -4.81 -19.62 10.32
N VAL A 90 -4.77 -18.37 9.87
CA VAL A 90 -5.67 -17.80 8.86
C VAL A 90 -4.84 -17.27 7.69
N PHE A 91 -5.35 -17.44 6.47
CA PHE A 91 -4.77 -16.90 5.25
C PHE A 91 -5.82 -16.06 4.54
N ILE A 92 -5.43 -14.91 4.01
CA ILE A 92 -6.35 -14.00 3.31
C ILE A 92 -5.74 -13.60 1.98
N LYS A 93 -6.51 -13.77 0.90
CA LYS A 93 -6.17 -13.25 -0.42
C LYS A 93 -6.72 -11.85 -0.59
N HIS A 94 -5.90 -10.98 -1.14
CA HIS A 94 -6.19 -9.58 -1.38
C HIS A 94 -5.99 -9.23 -2.85
N THR A 95 -6.77 -8.27 -3.33
CA THR A 95 -6.47 -7.56 -4.58
C THR A 95 -6.39 -6.09 -4.26
N ILE A 96 -5.18 -5.53 -4.33
CA ILE A 96 -4.92 -4.14 -3.96
C ILE A 96 -4.28 -3.47 -5.16
N ASN A 97 -4.91 -2.41 -5.67
CA ASN A 97 -4.45 -1.69 -6.85
C ASN A 97 -4.23 -2.60 -8.09
N GLY A 98 -5.00 -3.69 -8.21
CA GLY A 98 -4.88 -4.66 -9.30
C GLY A 98 -3.79 -5.73 -9.11
N ILE A 99 -3.04 -5.67 -8.00
CA ILE A 99 -2.01 -6.65 -7.65
C ILE A 99 -2.58 -7.67 -6.65
N SER A 100 -2.25 -8.93 -6.84
CA SER A 100 -2.66 -10.02 -5.94
C SER A 100 -1.66 -10.20 -4.82
N TYR A 101 -2.17 -10.32 -3.60
CA TYR A 101 -1.38 -10.63 -2.40
C TYR A 101 -2.06 -11.72 -1.59
N GLU A 102 -1.28 -12.42 -0.76
CA GLU A 102 -1.82 -13.31 0.27
C GLU A 102 -1.09 -13.06 1.59
N THR A 103 -1.84 -12.86 2.66
CA THR A 103 -1.29 -12.68 4.02
C THR A 103 -1.55 -13.90 4.88
N VAL A 104 -0.62 -14.20 5.79
CA VAL A 104 -0.69 -15.33 6.72
C VAL A 104 -0.63 -14.82 8.16
N TYR A 105 -1.53 -15.32 9.01
CA TYR A 105 -1.63 -14.97 10.43
C TYR A 105 -1.54 -16.24 11.25
N ALA A 106 -0.37 -16.53 11.81
CA ALA A 106 -0.07 -17.80 12.46
C ALA A 106 0.15 -17.69 13.97
N HIS A 107 0.29 -18.85 14.61
CA HIS A 107 0.44 -19.05 16.05
C HIS A 107 -0.70 -18.44 16.87
N MET A 108 -1.90 -18.37 16.29
CA MET A 108 -3.07 -17.80 16.98
C MET A 108 -3.43 -18.64 18.21
N ARG A 109 -4.15 -18.07 19.17
CA ARG A 109 -4.61 -18.77 20.36
C ARG A 109 -5.57 -19.89 19.97
N SER A 110 -5.43 -21.06 20.59
CA SER A 110 -6.30 -22.23 20.34
C SER A 110 -7.79 -21.87 20.41
N GLY A 111 -8.53 -22.14 19.33
CA GLY A 111 -9.96 -21.89 19.25
C GLY A 111 -10.35 -20.41 19.11
N SER A 112 -9.40 -19.52 18.82
CA SER A 112 -9.67 -18.08 18.70
C SER A 112 -10.04 -17.61 17.30
N ARG A 113 -9.84 -18.44 16.26
CA ARG A 113 -10.18 -18.06 14.88
C ARG A 113 -11.67 -17.73 14.78
N THR A 114 -11.99 -16.58 14.21
CA THR A 114 -13.38 -16.07 14.06
C THR A 114 -13.92 -16.19 12.65
N VAL A 115 -13.11 -16.64 11.68
CA VAL A 115 -13.43 -16.68 10.26
C VAL A 115 -13.17 -18.05 9.63
N ASN A 116 -13.90 -18.37 8.57
CA ASN A 116 -13.82 -19.60 7.81
C ASN A 116 -13.39 -19.36 6.36
N VAL A 117 -12.96 -20.43 5.68
CA VAL A 117 -12.60 -20.37 4.25
C VAL A 117 -13.78 -19.86 3.43
N GLY A 118 -13.51 -18.87 2.57
CA GLY A 118 -14.50 -18.23 1.71
C GLY A 118 -15.13 -16.96 2.29
N ASP A 119 -14.94 -16.68 3.59
CA ASP A 119 -15.50 -15.48 4.20
C ASP A 119 -14.86 -14.21 3.60
N PRO A 120 -15.66 -13.20 3.21
CA PRO A 120 -15.14 -11.87 2.95
C PRO A 120 -14.76 -11.19 4.26
N VAL A 121 -13.65 -10.45 4.25
CA VAL A 121 -13.16 -9.72 5.42
C VAL A 121 -12.86 -8.27 5.06
N ALA A 122 -13.20 -7.36 5.95
CA ALA A 122 -12.80 -5.96 5.85
C ALA A 122 -11.40 -5.74 6.45
N GLN A 123 -10.68 -4.70 6.00
CA GLN A 123 -9.48 -4.24 6.69
C GLN A 123 -9.81 -3.91 8.16
N GLY A 124 -9.00 -4.40 9.10
CA GLY A 124 -9.23 -4.22 10.53
C GLY A 124 -10.21 -5.22 11.16
N GLN A 125 -10.80 -6.13 10.38
CA GLN A 125 -11.69 -7.15 10.93
C GLN A 125 -10.93 -8.14 11.82
N LEU A 126 -11.48 -8.43 13.00
CA LEU A 126 -10.95 -9.42 13.93
C LEU A 126 -10.92 -10.81 13.28
N LEU A 127 -9.74 -11.44 13.32
CA LEU A 127 -9.50 -12.81 12.85
C LEU A 127 -9.35 -13.79 14.03
N GLY A 128 -8.91 -13.30 15.19
CA GLY A 128 -8.73 -14.06 16.42
C GLY A 128 -7.74 -13.38 17.34
N TYR A 129 -7.06 -14.15 18.20
CA TYR A 129 -6.17 -13.59 19.23
C TYR A 129 -4.77 -14.18 19.15
N MET A 130 -3.77 -13.38 19.50
CA MET A 130 -2.37 -13.81 19.60
C MET A 130 -2.22 -14.97 20.59
N GLY A 131 -1.40 -15.95 20.24
CA GLY A 131 -1.20 -17.17 21.01
C GLY A 131 0.19 -17.77 20.81
N SER A 132 0.30 -19.08 21.00
CA SER A 132 1.56 -19.82 20.96
C SER A 132 1.32 -21.27 20.51
N THR A 133 0.43 -21.49 19.54
CA THR A 133 0.16 -22.84 18.99
C THR A 133 1.11 -23.19 17.85
N GLY A 134 1.26 -24.47 17.54
CA GLY A 134 2.19 -24.94 16.49
C GLY A 134 3.64 -24.90 16.97
N ASP A 135 4.56 -24.68 16.04
CA ASP A 135 5.98 -24.53 16.33
C ASP A 135 6.28 -23.11 16.84
N SER A 136 5.97 -22.88 18.11
CA SER A 136 6.11 -21.58 18.77
C SER A 136 6.55 -21.77 20.21
N THR A 137 7.52 -20.97 20.66
CA THR A 137 8.12 -21.06 22.00
C THR A 137 7.55 -20.04 22.99
N GLY A 138 6.68 -19.13 22.55
CA GLY A 138 6.09 -18.09 23.37
C GLY A 138 5.05 -17.28 22.60
N GLN A 139 4.27 -16.44 23.31
CA GLN A 139 3.18 -15.71 22.68
C GLN A 139 3.68 -14.69 21.64
N HIS A 140 3.36 -14.93 20.37
CA HIS A 140 3.63 -14.01 19.26
C HIS A 140 2.66 -14.26 18.10
N LEU A 141 2.60 -13.30 17.18
CA LEU A 141 1.99 -13.47 15.86
C LEU A 141 3.12 -13.61 14.85
N HIS A 142 3.16 -14.73 14.14
CA HIS A 142 3.95 -14.84 12.91
C HIS A 142 3.11 -14.35 11.73
N PHE A 143 3.55 -13.27 11.10
CA PHE A 143 2.87 -12.61 10.00
C PHE A 143 3.70 -12.68 8.72
N GLU A 144 3.13 -13.25 7.66
CA GLU A 144 3.76 -13.30 6.34
C GLU A 144 2.97 -12.51 5.31
N LEU A 145 3.67 -11.99 4.31
CA LEU A 145 3.10 -11.37 3.11
C LEU A 145 3.67 -12.08 1.88
N HIS A 146 2.81 -12.42 0.92
CA HIS A 146 3.19 -13.09 -0.33
C HIS A 146 2.61 -12.36 -1.53
N SER A 147 3.33 -12.40 -2.65
CA SER A 147 2.86 -11.91 -3.96
C SER A 147 3.39 -12.81 -5.08
N PRO A 148 2.52 -13.45 -5.88
CA PRO A 148 1.07 -13.27 -5.90
C PRO A 148 0.30 -14.05 -4.83
N ALA A 149 0.87 -15.13 -4.30
CA ALA A 149 0.19 -16.03 -3.36
C ALA A 149 1.18 -16.82 -2.52
N TRP A 150 0.73 -17.37 -1.40
CA TRP A 150 1.53 -18.28 -0.61
C TRP A 150 1.79 -19.60 -1.35
N ASN A 151 3.02 -20.11 -1.24
CA ASN A 151 3.37 -21.44 -1.73
C ASN A 151 4.31 -22.17 -0.75
N ILE A 152 4.40 -23.50 -0.89
CA ILE A 152 5.17 -24.37 0.03
C ILE A 152 6.66 -24.03 0.04
N SER A 153 7.21 -23.61 -1.10
CA SER A 153 8.62 -23.22 -1.25
C SER A 153 8.92 -21.81 -0.78
N LYS A 154 7.90 -21.03 -0.42
CA LYS A 154 8.05 -19.64 0.04
C LYS A 154 8.72 -18.72 -0.97
N SER A 155 8.68 -19.07 -2.26
CA SER A 155 9.34 -18.29 -3.31
C SER A 155 8.74 -16.91 -3.50
N ASP A 156 7.49 -16.73 -3.07
CA ASP A 156 6.70 -15.53 -3.30
C ASP A 156 6.61 -14.66 -2.03
N SER A 157 7.35 -15.02 -0.96
CA SER A 157 7.34 -14.25 0.28
C SER A 157 8.02 -12.89 0.10
N LEU A 158 7.43 -11.88 0.70
CA LEU A 158 7.91 -10.51 0.74
C LEU A 158 8.25 -10.14 2.18
N ASP A 159 9.22 -9.24 2.37
CA ASP A 159 9.37 -8.57 3.66
C ASP A 159 8.09 -7.76 3.95
N PRO A 160 7.33 -8.09 5.00
CA PRO A 160 6.09 -7.38 5.30
C PRO A 160 6.34 -5.96 5.85
N LEU A 161 7.49 -5.70 6.47
CA LEU A 161 7.71 -4.47 7.25
C LEU A 161 7.49 -3.18 6.45
N PRO A 162 8.04 -3.03 5.23
CA PRO A 162 7.81 -1.82 4.44
C PRO A 162 6.34 -1.58 4.05
N TYR A 163 5.54 -2.64 3.98
CA TYR A 163 4.11 -2.54 3.67
C TYR A 163 3.28 -2.08 4.88
N LEU A 164 3.76 -2.33 6.10
CA LEU A 164 3.09 -1.98 7.37
C LEU A 164 3.47 -0.59 7.89
N GLU A 165 4.74 -0.18 7.71
CA GLU A 165 5.28 1.10 8.22
C GLU A 165 4.83 2.33 7.44
N ASN A 166 4.29 2.16 6.23
CA ASN A 166 3.79 3.24 5.38
C ASN A 166 2.59 4.04 5.95
N ASN A 167 2.19 3.75 7.19
CA ASN A 167 1.22 4.54 7.98
C ASN A 167 1.81 5.79 8.65
N ASN A 168 3.14 5.94 8.71
CA ASN A 168 3.79 7.11 9.30
C ASN A 168 4.40 8.04 8.24
N GLY A 169 3.56 8.60 7.34
CA GLY A 169 3.97 9.71 6.47
C GLY A 169 5.15 9.43 5.52
N GLY A 170 5.48 8.15 5.30
CA GLY A 170 6.72 7.70 4.68
C GLY A 170 6.58 7.18 3.25
N ARG A 171 5.63 7.68 2.44
CA ARG A 171 5.86 7.69 0.99
C ARG A 171 6.91 8.76 0.71
N GLN A 172 8.19 8.43 0.92
CA GLN A 172 9.26 9.28 0.41
C GLN A 172 9.28 9.13 -1.11
N TRP A 173 8.73 10.15 -1.76
CA TRP A 173 8.98 10.45 -3.15
C TRP A 173 10.49 10.63 -3.31
N PHE A 174 11.10 9.87 -4.21
CA PHE A 174 12.51 10.06 -4.55
C PHE A 174 12.72 11.52 -5.01
N SER A 175 13.42 12.34 -4.21
CA SER A 175 14.05 13.56 -4.72
C SER A 175 15.46 13.18 -5.17
N THR A 176 15.71 13.23 -6.47
CA THR A 176 17.07 13.10 -6.97
C THR A 176 17.80 14.42 -6.81
N GLY A 177 19.12 14.33 -6.67
CA GLY A 177 20.01 15.42 -6.24
C GLY A 177 20.12 16.65 -7.13
N ASP A 178 19.10 17.00 -7.91
CA ASP A 178 18.91 18.36 -8.43
C ASP A 178 17.68 18.95 -7.75
N THR A 179 17.87 20.05 -7.02
CA THR A 179 16.84 20.78 -6.27
C THR A 179 15.73 21.41 -7.14
N ALA A 180 15.59 20.98 -8.39
CA ALA A 180 14.71 21.56 -9.42
C ALA A 180 13.93 20.52 -10.26
N TRP A 181 13.92 19.23 -9.89
CA TRP A 181 13.14 18.21 -10.63
C TRP A 181 11.77 17.98 -9.98
N ASP A 182 10.67 18.21 -10.71
CA ASP A 182 9.28 18.16 -10.21
C ASP A 182 8.59 16.81 -10.43
N GLY A 183 9.36 15.75 -10.72
CA GLY A 183 8.83 14.41 -11.00
C GLY A 183 8.21 14.29 -12.39
N ARG A 184 8.55 15.18 -13.33
CA ARG A 184 8.02 15.16 -14.69
C ARG A 184 9.05 14.84 -15.75
N ILE A 185 8.63 14.02 -16.72
CA ILE A 185 9.36 13.73 -17.95
C ILE A 185 8.62 14.42 -19.09
N THR A 186 9.33 15.25 -19.86
CA THR A 186 8.76 15.83 -21.09
C THR A 186 9.45 15.23 -22.30
N THR A 187 8.68 14.52 -23.12
CA THR A 187 9.13 13.98 -24.41
C THR A 187 8.75 14.97 -25.52
N THR A 188 9.69 15.31 -26.39
CA THR A 188 9.49 16.28 -27.47
C THR A 188 9.48 15.64 -28.86
N SER A 189 9.88 14.37 -28.97
CA SER A 189 9.96 13.63 -30.23
C SER A 189 8.81 12.63 -30.38
N SER A 190 8.45 12.29 -31.62
CA SER A 190 7.38 11.33 -31.94
C SER A 190 7.69 9.88 -31.51
N LYS A 191 8.93 9.64 -31.07
CA LYS A 191 9.43 8.40 -30.48
C LYS A 191 10.53 8.77 -29.50
N SER A 192 10.18 8.96 -28.24
CA SER A 192 11.18 9.10 -27.17
C SER A 192 11.33 7.79 -26.43
N ASN A 193 12.55 7.51 -26.01
CA ASN A 193 12.84 6.50 -25.01
C ASN A 193 13.18 7.17 -23.69
N VAL A 194 12.88 6.48 -22.60
CA VAL A 194 13.24 6.91 -21.25
C VAL A 194 13.96 5.75 -20.58
N ASP A 195 15.17 6.00 -20.10
CA ASP A 195 15.89 5.08 -19.22
C ASP A 195 15.77 5.59 -17.79
N ILE A 196 15.33 4.74 -16.89
CA ILE A 196 15.34 5.04 -15.46
C ILE A 196 16.33 4.09 -14.80
N THR A 197 17.41 4.66 -14.28
CA THR A 197 18.38 3.93 -13.46
C THR A 197 18.22 4.32 -12.01
N LEU A 198 18.03 3.33 -11.14
CA LEU A 198 18.20 3.52 -9.71
C LEU A 198 19.57 2.99 -9.35
N ASP A 199 20.49 3.90 -9.05
CA ASP A 199 21.84 3.56 -8.63
C ASP A 199 21.91 3.80 -7.12
N GLN A 200 22.18 2.73 -6.35
CA GLN A 200 22.91 2.66 -5.07
C GLN A 200 22.68 1.29 -4.40
N GLY A 201 23.68 0.83 -3.65
CA GLY A 201 23.83 -0.54 -3.12
C GLY A 201 22.83 -1.02 -2.06
N ASP A 202 21.68 -0.37 -1.92
CA ASP A 202 20.77 -0.57 -0.76
C ASP A 202 19.59 -1.50 -1.05
N PHE A 203 19.53 -2.17 -2.21
CA PHE A 203 18.49 -3.13 -2.53
C PHE A 203 19.02 -4.39 -3.21
N SER A 204 18.57 -5.54 -2.75
CA SER A 204 18.85 -6.86 -3.32
C SER A 204 18.23 -7.05 -4.71
N ALA A 205 18.66 -8.10 -5.42
CA ALA A 205 18.09 -8.43 -6.71
C ALA A 205 16.58 -8.73 -6.63
N ASN A 206 16.13 -9.37 -5.55
CA ASN A 206 14.72 -9.67 -5.32
C ASN A 206 13.90 -8.40 -5.05
N GLU A 207 14.49 -7.40 -4.37
CA GLU A 207 13.88 -6.09 -4.15
C GLU A 207 13.75 -5.32 -5.47
N ALA A 208 14.77 -5.36 -6.34
CA ALA A 208 14.71 -4.73 -7.66
C ALA A 208 13.54 -5.26 -8.52
N GLU A 209 13.23 -6.56 -8.46
CA GLU A 209 12.10 -7.17 -9.18
C GLU A 209 10.72 -6.71 -8.66
N GLN A 210 10.66 -6.21 -7.43
CA GLN A 210 9.44 -5.72 -6.80
C GLN A 210 9.16 -4.24 -7.10
N MET A 211 10.14 -3.52 -7.67
CA MET A 211 9.95 -2.13 -8.04
C MET A 211 8.96 -1.99 -9.20
N ARG A 212 8.14 -0.94 -9.16
CA ARG A 212 7.23 -0.58 -10.25
C ARG A 212 7.47 0.86 -10.67
N VAL A 213 7.36 1.10 -11.97
CA VAL A 213 7.37 2.47 -12.49
C VAL A 213 6.07 2.74 -13.24
N ARG A 214 5.45 3.87 -12.93
CA ARG A 214 4.22 4.33 -13.56
C ARG A 214 4.44 5.70 -14.20
N LEU A 215 4.08 5.81 -15.47
CA LEU A 215 4.06 7.08 -16.19
C LEU A 215 2.63 7.51 -16.45
N CYS A 216 2.28 8.72 -16.01
CA CYS A 216 0.95 9.29 -16.21
C CYS A 216 1.04 10.52 -17.10
N SER A 217 0.42 10.48 -18.28
CA SER A 217 0.32 11.64 -19.17
C SER A 217 -0.43 12.77 -18.48
N THR A 218 0.18 13.94 -18.37
CA THR A 218 -0.45 15.14 -17.76
C THR A 218 -1.57 15.71 -18.60
N SER A 219 -1.55 15.49 -19.92
CA SER A 219 -2.55 16.00 -20.85
C SER A 219 -3.78 15.10 -20.97
N THR A 220 -3.62 13.78 -20.84
CA THR A 220 -4.72 12.81 -21.00
C THR A 220 -5.14 12.14 -19.71
N GLY A 221 -4.33 12.21 -18.65
CA GLY A 221 -4.53 11.45 -17.40
C GLY A 221 -4.26 9.95 -17.53
N ASN A 222 -3.99 9.44 -18.73
CA ASN A 222 -3.71 8.04 -18.95
C ASN A 222 -2.38 7.65 -18.31
N CYS A 223 -2.42 6.60 -17.50
CA CYS A 223 -1.23 6.05 -16.86
C CYS A 223 -0.91 4.68 -17.43
N THR A 224 0.36 4.45 -17.71
CA THR A 224 0.87 3.12 -18.03
C THR A 224 1.85 2.72 -16.94
N GLU A 225 1.59 1.57 -16.32
CA GLU A 225 2.46 0.98 -15.32
C GLU A 225 3.31 -0.10 -15.98
N TYR A 226 4.60 -0.06 -15.69
CA TYR A 226 5.58 -0.99 -16.20
C TYR A 226 6.22 -1.70 -15.01
N GLN A 227 6.06 -3.01 -15.03
CA GLN A 227 6.80 -3.91 -14.17
C GLN A 227 8.22 -4.07 -14.72
N TYR A 228 9.17 -4.35 -13.84
CA TYR A 228 10.52 -4.75 -14.25
C TYR A 228 10.46 -5.89 -15.27
N PHE A 229 11.04 -5.70 -16.45
CA PHE A 229 11.22 -6.76 -17.44
C PHE A 229 12.71 -7.14 -17.47
N GLY A 230 13.13 -7.92 -16.47
CA GLY A 230 14.35 -8.71 -16.39
C GLY A 230 15.56 -8.31 -17.26
N GLY A 231 16.59 -7.76 -16.61
CA GLY A 231 17.99 -8.11 -16.90
C GLY A 231 18.59 -8.73 -15.63
N PRO A 232 19.82 -9.27 -15.64
CA PRO A 232 20.51 -9.46 -14.37
C PRO A 232 20.55 -8.09 -13.69
N VAL A 233 20.05 -8.00 -12.45
CA VAL A 233 20.44 -6.93 -11.55
C VAL A 233 21.95 -7.00 -11.55
N GLN A 234 22.60 -6.09 -12.28
CA GLN A 234 24.04 -6.12 -12.41
C GLN A 234 24.60 -5.98 -11.00
N SER A 235 25.83 -6.46 -10.79
CA SER A 235 26.50 -6.61 -9.49
C SER A 235 26.69 -5.31 -8.68
N ASN A 236 25.99 -4.24 -9.05
CA ASN A 236 25.93 -2.92 -8.45
C ASN A 236 24.50 -2.51 -8.02
N ASN A 237 23.54 -3.45 -7.91
CA ASN A 237 22.16 -3.17 -7.48
C ASN A 237 21.54 -2.03 -8.29
N ARG A 238 21.44 -2.23 -9.61
CA ARG A 238 20.83 -1.24 -10.51
C ARG A 238 19.51 -1.74 -11.08
N PHE A 239 18.46 -0.95 -10.90
CA PHE A 239 17.18 -1.13 -11.59
C PHE A 239 17.20 -0.32 -12.88
N ASN A 240 16.94 -0.95 -14.02
CA ASN A 240 16.79 -0.29 -15.32
C ASN A 240 15.42 -0.62 -15.91
N THR A 241 14.68 0.38 -16.34
CA THR A 241 13.48 0.20 -17.17
C THR A 241 13.52 1.14 -18.37
N TYR A 242 12.96 0.67 -19.49
CA TYR A 242 12.98 1.34 -20.79
C TYR A 242 11.56 1.56 -21.28
N PHE A 243 11.24 2.79 -21.62
CA PHE A 243 10.00 3.14 -22.31
C PHE A 243 10.32 3.34 -23.79
N THR A 244 9.50 2.82 -24.70
CA THR A 244 9.71 3.02 -26.15
C THR A 244 8.46 3.54 -26.82
N ASN A 245 8.65 4.26 -27.93
CA ASN A 245 7.56 4.84 -28.73
C ASN A 245 6.61 5.75 -27.93
N MET A 246 7.13 6.45 -26.92
CA MET A 246 6.35 7.44 -26.20
C MET A 246 5.95 8.58 -27.13
N LYS A 247 4.69 9.02 -27.04
CA LYS A 247 4.20 10.19 -27.75
C LYS A 247 4.81 11.46 -27.12
N PRO A 248 4.92 12.57 -27.87
CA PRO A 248 5.32 13.85 -27.31
C PRO A 248 4.28 14.32 -26.28
N ALA A 249 4.66 14.39 -25.01
CA ALA A 249 3.83 14.91 -23.92
C ALA A 249 4.67 15.09 -22.65
N THR A 250 4.09 15.75 -21.65
CA THR A 250 4.61 15.73 -20.29
C THR A 250 3.95 14.59 -19.51
N TYR A 251 4.75 13.80 -18.81
CA TYR A 251 4.36 12.66 -18.01
C TYR A 251 4.81 12.88 -16.57
N ASN A 252 3.96 12.57 -15.59
CA ASN A 252 4.40 12.40 -14.21
C ASN A 252 5.01 11.00 -14.05
N LEU A 253 6.17 10.93 -13.41
CA LEU A 253 6.86 9.70 -13.06
C LEU A 253 6.57 9.32 -11.60
N ASP A 254 6.06 8.12 -11.38
CA ASP A 254 5.86 7.52 -10.07
C ASP A 254 6.70 6.23 -9.98
N ILE A 255 7.60 6.16 -9.00
CA ILE A 255 8.41 4.98 -8.71
C ILE A 255 7.93 4.42 -7.38
N ARG A 256 7.46 3.17 -7.40
CA ARG A 256 7.01 2.45 -6.21
C ARG A 256 8.06 1.42 -5.85
N ALA A 257 8.68 1.64 -4.70
CA ALA A 257 9.55 0.68 -4.04
C ALA A 257 8.85 0.20 -2.77
N PRO A 258 8.65 -1.11 -2.59
CA PRO A 258 8.13 -1.66 -1.33
C PRO A 258 9.24 -1.80 -0.28
N PHE A 259 10.22 -0.91 -0.26
CA PHE A 259 11.34 -0.89 0.67
C PHE A 259 11.94 0.51 0.67
N THR A 260 12.70 0.82 1.72
CA THR A 260 13.43 2.08 1.81
C THR A 260 14.65 2.01 0.90
N ALA A 261 14.48 2.37 -0.37
CA ALA A 261 15.60 2.53 -1.29
C ALA A 261 16.19 3.93 -1.14
N VAL A 262 17.45 4.05 -0.71
CA VAL A 262 18.20 5.30 -0.88
C VAL A 262 18.88 5.20 -2.24
N GLY A 263 18.30 5.84 -3.26
CA GLY A 263 18.79 5.72 -4.63
C GLY A 263 18.74 7.03 -5.39
N HIS A 264 19.70 7.23 -6.29
CA HIS A 264 19.63 8.30 -7.27
C HIS A 264 18.85 7.79 -8.49
N VAL A 265 17.73 8.44 -8.83
CA VAL A 265 17.00 8.22 -10.08
C VAL A 265 17.68 9.00 -11.20
N ILE A 266 18.34 8.31 -12.11
CA ILE A 266 18.84 8.91 -13.34
C ILE A 266 17.79 8.67 -14.40
N VAL A 267 17.27 9.75 -14.98
CA VAL A 267 16.28 9.71 -16.06
C VAL A 267 16.92 10.25 -17.34
N ASN A 268 17.21 9.38 -18.29
CA ASN A 268 17.70 9.78 -19.61
C ASN A 268 16.55 9.71 -20.62
N ALA A 269 16.13 10.84 -21.17
CA ALA A 269 15.18 10.89 -22.28
C ALA A 269 15.94 11.15 -23.60
N TYR A 270 15.76 10.30 -24.62
CA TYR A 270 16.39 10.43 -25.93
C TYR A 270 15.44 10.08 -27.08
#